data_AF-A0A950P6J1-F1
#
_entry.id   AF-A0A950P6J1-F1
#
_cell.length_a   1.000
_cell.length_b   1.000
_cell.length_c   1.000
_cell.angle_alpha   90.00
_cell.angle_beta   90.00
_cell.angle_gamma   90.00
#
_symmetry.space_group_name_H-M   'P 1'
#
loop_
_entity.id
_entity.type
_entity.pdbx_description
1 polymer ?
#
loop_
_entity_poly.entity_id
_entity_poly.type
_entity_poly.pdbx_seq_one_letter_code
_entity_poly.pdbx_strand_id
1 'polypeptide(L)'
;MALRPLVIRLARAGVPWTVPERSSTGAAAGVLSVLCAVAFLMWLSNPFAAALLVPALHLWMWAVGPERRARRAILAALVVGGLAAPALVLAYWAMSLGLTPAGAAWNLVLMIAGGQVRLLTAVEWSIFLGCAVGSALIVARAARQRDREDVAVTVRGPITYAGPGSLGGTESALRR
;
A
#
# COMPACT_ATOMS: atom_id res chain seq x y z
N MET A 1 21.87 -34.20 13.80
CA MET A 1 21.04 -33.07 14.28
C MET A 1 21.72 -31.69 14.24
N ALA A 2 22.97 -31.54 13.75
CA ALA A 2 23.69 -30.24 13.75
C ALA A 2 23.70 -29.49 12.39
N LEU A 3 23.11 -30.04 11.33
CA LEU A 3 23.20 -29.46 9.97
C LEU A 3 22.23 -28.28 9.73
N ARG A 4 21.08 -28.27 10.40
CA ARG A 4 20.03 -27.25 10.25
C ARG A 4 20.46 -25.80 10.58
N PRO A 5 21.21 -25.51 11.66
CA PRO A 5 21.58 -24.13 11.97
C PRO A 5 22.59 -23.52 10.98
N LEU A 6 23.40 -24.37 10.32
CA LEU A 6 24.37 -23.94 9.31
C LEU A 6 23.71 -23.56 7.99
N VAL A 7 22.69 -24.31 7.58
CA VAL A 7 21.89 -23.99 6.37
C VAL A 7 21.13 -22.67 6.56
N ILE A 8 20.60 -22.40 7.75
CA ILE A 8 19.92 -21.12 8.05
C ILE A 8 20.92 -19.96 8.10
N ARG A 9 22.14 -20.18 8.60
CA ARG A 9 23.20 -19.14 8.63
C ARG A 9 23.74 -18.82 7.23
N LEU A 10 23.94 -19.83 6.37
CA LEU A 10 24.40 -19.62 5.00
C LEU A 10 23.29 -19.00 4.12
N ALA A 11 22.03 -19.38 4.32
CA ALA A 11 20.89 -18.74 3.65
C ALA A 11 20.67 -17.28 4.11
N ARG A 12 21.08 -16.92 5.34
CA ARG A 12 20.99 -15.55 5.89
C ARG A 12 22.24 -14.69 5.68
N ALA A 13 23.34 -15.24 5.16
CA ALA A 13 24.61 -14.53 5.02
C ALA A 13 24.63 -13.53 3.84
N GLY A 14 23.66 -13.61 2.92
CA GLY A 14 23.58 -12.76 1.73
C GLY A 14 22.55 -11.61 1.81
N VAL A 15 21.78 -11.50 2.90
CA VAL A 15 20.79 -10.42 3.06
C VAL A 15 21.38 -9.39 4.00
N PRO A 16 21.78 -8.19 3.53
CA PRO A 16 22.20 -7.13 4.41
C PRO A 16 21.03 -6.82 5.34
N TRP A 17 21.26 -6.88 6.65
CA TRP A 17 20.30 -6.39 7.65
C TRP A 17 20.23 -4.86 7.56
N THR A 18 19.61 -4.34 6.50
CA THR A 18 19.00 -3.02 6.57
C THR A 18 17.83 -3.18 7.52
N VAL A 19 17.94 -2.65 8.73
CA VAL A 19 16.79 -2.48 9.62
C VAL A 19 15.74 -1.75 8.78
N PRO A 20 14.62 -2.40 8.39
CA PRO A 20 13.61 -1.72 7.61
C PRO A 20 13.14 -0.53 8.45
N GLU A 21 13.05 0.64 7.83
CA GLU A 21 12.50 1.82 8.46
C GLU A 21 11.08 1.48 8.95
N ARG A 22 10.97 1.18 10.26
CA ARG A 22 9.79 0.53 10.87
C ARG A 22 8.49 1.29 10.61
N SER A 23 8.59 2.59 10.37
CA SER A 23 7.46 3.47 10.06
C SER A 23 6.72 3.06 8.77
N SER A 24 7.45 2.63 7.73
CA SER A 24 6.86 2.25 6.44
C SER A 24 6.15 0.90 6.49
N THR A 25 6.75 -0.09 7.17
CA THR A 25 6.19 -1.44 7.33
C THR A 25 4.98 -1.44 8.26
N GLY A 26 5.01 -0.64 9.34
CA GLY A 26 3.87 -0.47 10.24
C GLY A 26 2.66 0.16 9.55
N ALA A 27 2.88 1.18 8.71
CA ALA A 27 1.81 1.81 7.94
C ALA A 27 1.17 0.83 6.94
N ALA A 28 1.98 0.03 6.25
CA ALA A 28 1.50 -1.01 5.34
C ALA A 28 0.61 -2.05 6.04
N ALA A 29 1.09 -2.60 7.16
CA ALA A 29 0.36 -3.55 7.96
C ALA A 29 -0.93 -2.94 8.53
N GLY A 30 -0.89 -1.69 8.99
CA GLY A 30 -2.07 -0.97 9.47
C GLY A 30 -3.15 -0.81 8.40
N VAL A 31 -2.79 -0.34 7.20
CA VAL A 31 -3.74 -0.18 6.10
C VAL A 31 -4.34 -1.52 5.67
N LEU A 32 -3.52 -2.57 5.54
CA LEU A 32 -4.02 -3.90 5.19
C LEU A 32 -4.91 -4.49 6.30
N SER A 33 -4.59 -4.25 7.57
CA SER A 33 -5.42 -4.70 8.70
C SER A 33 -6.79 -4.02 8.71
N VAL A 34 -6.82 -2.69 8.48
CA VAL A 34 -8.07 -1.93 8.36
C VAL A 34 -8.87 -2.41 7.16
N LEU A 35 -8.21 -2.65 6.02
CA LEU A 35 -8.86 -3.16 4.82
C LEU A 35 -9.47 -4.55 5.04
N CYS A 36 -8.77 -5.45 5.73
CA CYS A 36 -9.31 -6.75 6.14
C CYS A 36 -10.51 -6.60 7.07
N ALA A 37 -10.45 -5.73 8.07
CA ALA A 37 -11.56 -5.49 8.98
C ALA A 37 -12.79 -4.94 8.25
N VAL A 38 -12.60 -3.98 7.34
CA VAL A 38 -13.69 -3.42 6.51
C VAL A 38 -14.26 -4.45 5.57
N ALA A 39 -13.44 -5.26 4.91
CA ALA A 39 -13.92 -6.35 4.06
C ALA A 39 -14.75 -7.37 4.84
N PHE A 40 -14.35 -7.69 6.07
CA PHE A 40 -15.12 -8.57 6.96
C PHE A 40 -16.44 -7.94 7.41
N LEU A 41 -16.44 -6.66 7.82
CA LEU A 41 -17.67 -5.94 8.18
C LEU A 41 -18.62 -5.84 6.99
N MET A 42 -18.12 -5.49 5.81
CA MET A 42 -18.88 -5.50 4.56
C MET A 42 -19.41 -6.90 4.24
N TRP A 43 -18.67 -7.97 4.52
CA TRP A 43 -19.14 -9.32 4.26
C TRP A 43 -20.37 -9.68 5.10
N LEU A 44 -20.43 -9.21 6.35
CA LEU A 44 -21.59 -9.39 7.24
C LEU A 44 -22.81 -8.58 6.78
N SER A 45 -22.61 -7.39 6.21
CA SER A 45 -23.70 -6.51 5.77
C SER A 45 -24.16 -6.79 4.33
N ASN A 46 -23.22 -7.05 3.42
CA ASN A 46 -23.42 -7.33 2.01
C ASN A 46 -22.23 -8.15 1.42
N PRO A 47 -22.37 -9.49 1.28
CA PRO A 47 -21.30 -10.35 0.80
C PRO A 47 -20.85 -10.04 -0.64
N PHE A 48 -21.75 -9.48 -1.47
CA PHE A 48 -21.41 -9.10 -2.85
C PHE A 48 -20.54 -7.84 -2.89
N ALA A 49 -20.80 -6.87 -2.01
CA ALA A 49 -19.93 -5.70 -1.88
C ALA A 49 -18.53 -6.12 -1.41
N ALA A 50 -18.45 -7.02 -0.43
CA ALA A 50 -17.18 -7.57 0.04
C ALA A 50 -16.40 -8.31 -1.07
N ALA A 51 -17.09 -9.03 -1.95
CA ALA A 51 -16.45 -9.70 -3.09
C ALA A 51 -15.73 -8.71 -4.03
N LEU A 52 -16.23 -7.47 -4.17
CA LEU A 52 -15.56 -6.43 -4.95
C LEU A 52 -14.25 -5.94 -4.32
N LEU A 53 -14.09 -6.10 -3.00
CA LEU A 53 -12.89 -5.72 -2.28
C LEU A 53 -11.79 -6.79 -2.37
N VAL A 54 -12.13 -8.04 -2.68
CA VAL A 54 -11.17 -9.16 -2.75
C VAL A 54 -10.03 -8.88 -3.73
N PRO A 55 -10.27 -8.43 -4.99
CA PRO A 55 -9.20 -8.05 -5.91
C PRO A 55 -8.33 -6.92 -5.36
N ALA A 56 -8.94 -5.91 -4.73
CA ALA A 56 -8.22 -4.80 -4.10
C ALA A 56 -7.27 -5.28 -3.01
N LEU A 57 -7.76 -6.15 -2.13
CA LEU A 57 -7.02 -6.70 -1.01
C LEU A 57 -5.80 -7.50 -1.48
N HIS A 58 -5.96 -8.32 -2.52
CA HIS A 58 -4.86 -9.09 -3.11
C HIS A 58 -3.84 -8.18 -3.81
N LEU A 59 -4.29 -7.26 -4.66
CA LEU A 59 -3.39 -6.39 -5.42
C LEU A 59 -2.63 -5.42 -4.52
N TRP A 60 -3.29 -4.88 -3.49
CA TRP A 60 -2.66 -3.95 -2.56
C TRP A 60 -1.71 -4.65 -1.58
N MET A 61 -1.97 -5.90 -1.20
CA MET A 61 -0.98 -6.70 -0.46
C MET A 61 0.34 -6.80 -1.24
N TRP A 62 0.26 -6.96 -2.57
CA TRP A 62 1.44 -7.00 -3.44
C TRP A 62 2.05 -5.62 -3.67
N ALA A 63 1.25 -4.57 -3.70
CA ALA A 63 1.72 -3.21 -3.93
C ALA A 63 2.46 -2.61 -2.72
N VAL A 64 2.00 -2.92 -1.50
CA VAL A 64 2.53 -2.32 -0.26
C VAL A 64 3.55 -3.24 0.45
N GLY A 65 3.72 -4.48 -0.03
CA GLY A 65 4.66 -5.45 0.54
C GLY A 65 6.13 -4.95 0.53
N PRO A 66 6.86 -5.03 1.65
CA PRO A 66 8.22 -4.47 1.78
C PRO A 66 9.29 -5.21 0.96
N GLU A 67 8.97 -6.42 0.47
CA GLU A 67 9.95 -7.33 -0.12
C GLU A 67 10.24 -7.06 -1.61
N ARG A 68 9.52 -6.15 -2.29
CA ARG A 68 9.61 -6.01 -3.75
C ARG A 68 10.14 -4.66 -4.24
N ARG A 69 11.30 -4.71 -4.89
CA ARG A 69 11.87 -3.62 -5.70
C ARG A 69 11.23 -3.52 -7.09
N ALA A 70 9.90 -3.39 -7.17
CA ALA A 70 9.20 -3.25 -8.45
C ALA A 70 9.35 -1.84 -9.07
N ARG A 71 9.09 -1.71 -10.38
CA ARG A 71 9.00 -0.41 -11.06
C ARG A 71 7.78 0.37 -10.57
N ARG A 72 7.90 1.68 -10.43
CA ARG A 72 6.82 2.59 -9.98
C ARG A 72 5.51 2.39 -10.75
N ALA A 73 5.60 2.22 -12.07
CA ALA A 73 4.44 1.98 -12.93
C ALA A 73 3.69 0.70 -12.55
N ILE A 74 4.39 -0.37 -12.17
CA ILE A 74 3.77 -1.63 -11.76
C ILE A 74 3.04 -1.45 -10.43
N LEU A 75 3.66 -0.77 -9.46
CA LEU A 75 3.03 -0.49 -8.17
C LEU A 75 1.78 0.39 -8.32
N ALA A 76 1.86 1.43 -9.16
CA ALA A 76 0.70 2.27 -9.49
C ALA A 76 -0.41 1.46 -10.17
N ALA A 77 -0.06 0.58 -11.12
CA ALA A 77 -1.02 -0.29 -11.79
C ALA A 77 -1.70 -1.27 -10.81
N LEU A 78 -0.98 -1.80 -9.81
CA LEU A 78 -1.58 -2.64 -8.76
C LEU A 78 -2.56 -1.84 -7.89
N VAL A 79 -2.22 -0.60 -7.52
CA VAL A 79 -3.11 0.27 -6.73
C VAL A 79 -4.38 0.59 -7.52
N VAL A 80 -4.23 1.07 -8.75
CA VAL A 80 -5.37 1.39 -9.64
C VAL A 80 -6.18 0.14 -9.97
N GLY A 81 -5.52 -1.00 -10.21
CA GLY A 81 -6.17 -2.28 -10.50
C GLY A 81 -7.08 -2.75 -9.38
N GLY A 82 -6.76 -2.44 -8.12
CA GLY A 82 -7.62 -2.73 -6.98
C GLY A 82 -8.96 -1.99 -7.01
N LEU A 83 -9.03 -0.83 -7.66
CA LEU A 83 -10.27 -0.06 -7.82
C LEU A 83 -11.08 -0.47 -9.05
N ALA A 84 -10.56 -1.37 -9.90
CA ALA A 84 -11.20 -1.72 -11.15
C ALA A 84 -12.59 -2.34 -10.94
N ALA A 85 -12.70 -3.32 -10.04
CA ALA A 85 -13.96 -4.01 -9.77
C ALA A 85 -15.09 -3.06 -9.30
N PRO A 86 -14.91 -2.23 -8.25
CA PRO A 86 -15.95 -1.28 -7.85
C PRO A 86 -16.21 -0.19 -8.91
N ALA A 87 -15.18 0.26 -9.63
CA ALA A 87 -15.35 1.25 -10.70
C ALA A 87 -16.17 0.72 -11.88
N LEU A 88 -15.96 -0.54 -12.27
CA LEU A 88 -16.74 -1.21 -13.31
C LEU A 88 -18.22 -1.32 -12.95
N VAL A 89 -18.53 -1.66 -11.70
CA VAL A 89 -19.92 -1.71 -11.21
C VAL A 89 -20.56 -0.31 -11.27
N LEU A 90 -19.87 0.71 -10.76
CA LEU A 90 -20.37 2.09 -10.80
C LEU A 90 -20.59 2.59 -12.24
N ALA A 91 -19.65 2.29 -13.14
CA ALA A 91 -19.76 2.66 -14.55
C ALA A 91 -20.93 1.94 -15.23
N TYR A 92 -21.10 0.64 -14.96
CA TYR A 92 -22.22 -0.14 -15.48
C TYR A 92 -23.57 0.46 -15.05
N TRP A 93 -23.71 0.82 -13.77
CA TRP A 93 -24.92 1.47 -13.26
C TRP A 93 -25.16 2.84 -13.89
N ALA A 94 -24.12 3.69 -13.98
CA ALA A 94 -24.24 5.01 -14.59
C ALA A 94 -24.67 4.93 -16.06
N MET A 95 -24.07 4.02 -16.83
CA MET A 95 -24.44 3.80 -18.23
C MET A 95 -25.85 3.25 -18.37
N SER A 96 -26.23 2.27 -17.54
CA SER A 96 -27.57 1.66 -17.58
C SER A 96 -28.69 2.65 -17.25
N LEU A 97 -28.39 3.63 -16.40
CA LEU A 97 -29.32 4.69 -16.02
C LEU A 97 -29.21 5.95 -16.91
N GLY A 98 -28.31 5.95 -17.90
CA GLY A 98 -28.07 7.12 -18.76
C GLY A 98 -27.53 8.35 -18.01
N LEU A 99 -26.86 8.14 -16.87
CA LEU A 99 -26.38 9.21 -16.01
C LEU A 99 -25.05 9.76 -16.50
N THR A 100 -24.94 11.09 -16.53
CA THR A 100 -23.62 11.76 -16.61
C THR A 100 -22.85 11.56 -15.29
N PRO A 101 -21.53 11.77 -15.25
CA PRO A 101 -20.76 11.64 -14.00
C PRO A 101 -21.29 12.56 -12.88
N ALA A 102 -21.67 13.79 -13.21
CA ALA A 102 -22.30 14.72 -12.27
C ALA A 102 -23.68 14.23 -11.83
N GLY A 103 -24.46 13.68 -12.77
CA GLY A 103 -25.76 13.06 -12.47
C GLY A 103 -25.64 11.85 -11.55
N ALA A 104 -24.62 11.01 -11.74
CA ALA A 104 -24.34 9.86 -10.88
C ALA A 104 -23.95 10.29 -9.45
N ALA A 105 -23.12 11.33 -9.32
CA ALA A 105 -22.77 11.90 -8.02
C ALA A 105 -24.00 12.48 -7.30
N TRP A 106 -24.84 13.23 -8.01
CA TRP A 106 -26.09 13.74 -7.45
C TRP A 106 -27.06 12.62 -7.07
N ASN A 107 -27.18 11.59 -7.91
CA ASN A 107 -28.01 10.42 -7.64
C ASN A 107 -27.56 9.67 -6.38
N LEU A 108 -26.26 9.54 -6.14
CA LEU A 108 -25.72 8.97 -4.89
C LEU A 108 -26.18 9.76 -3.66
N VAL A 109 -26.16 11.10 -3.73
CA VAL A 109 -26.67 11.96 -2.65
C VAL A 109 -28.16 11.71 -2.42
N LEU A 110 -28.95 11.61 -3.49
CA LEU A 110 -30.39 11.30 -3.41
C LEU A 110 -30.64 9.91 -2.84
N MET A 111 -29.84 8.89 -3.18
CA MET A 111 -29.99 7.55 -2.61
C MET A 111 -29.68 7.50 -1.11
N ILE A 112 -28.74 8.31 -0.63
CA ILE A 112 -28.46 8.47 0.80
C ILE A 112 -29.61 9.21 1.48
N ALA A 113 -30.06 10.33 0.92
CA ALA A 113 -31.14 11.13 1.48
C ALA A 113 -32.48 10.38 1.49
N GLY A 114 -32.74 9.57 0.46
CA GLY A 114 -33.92 8.71 0.34
C GLY A 114 -33.83 7.40 1.14
N GLY A 115 -32.74 7.18 1.89
CA GLY A 115 -32.56 6.01 2.76
C GLY A 115 -32.29 4.69 2.04
N GLN A 116 -32.12 4.70 0.71
CA GLN A 116 -31.79 3.51 -0.07
C GLN A 116 -30.35 3.04 0.19
N VAL A 117 -29.43 3.97 0.41
CA VAL A 117 -28.07 3.68 0.86
C VAL A 117 -27.99 3.96 2.35
N ARG A 118 -27.75 2.92 3.15
CA ARG A 118 -27.57 3.06 4.60
C ARG A 118 -26.30 3.87 4.88
N LEU A 119 -26.35 4.76 5.88
CA LEU A 119 -25.19 5.57 6.31
C LEU A 119 -23.97 4.70 6.67
N LEU A 120 -24.21 3.53 7.25
CA LEU A 120 -23.17 2.53 7.53
C LEU A 120 -22.39 2.14 6.26
N THR A 121 -23.09 1.86 5.16
CA THR A 121 -22.47 1.54 3.86
C THR A 121 -21.58 2.69 3.39
N ALA A 122 -22.05 3.94 3.54
CA ALA A 122 -21.27 5.12 3.15
C ALA A 122 -19.98 5.25 3.97
N VAL A 123 -20.03 4.94 5.27
CA VAL A 123 -18.85 4.90 6.15
C VAL A 123 -17.90 3.78 5.73
N GLU A 124 -18.38 2.57 5.48
CA GLU A 124 -17.57 1.44 5.02
C GLU A 124 -16.83 1.78 3.71
N TRP A 125 -17.53 2.35 2.72
CA TRP A 125 -16.92 2.80 1.46
C TRP A 125 -15.93 3.95 1.65
N SER A 126 -16.20 4.86 2.60
CA SER A 126 -15.27 5.95 2.92
C SER A 126 -13.97 5.42 3.52
N ILE A 127 -14.04 4.42 4.41
CA ILE A 127 -12.85 3.78 4.98
C ILE A 127 -12.09 3.01 3.90
N PHE A 128 -12.78 2.30 3.01
CA PHE A 128 -12.15 1.62 1.87
C PHE A 128 -11.39 2.59 0.95
N LEU A 129 -12.03 3.71 0.56
CA LEU A 129 -11.38 4.74 -0.25
C LEU A 129 -10.20 5.40 0.49
N GLY A 130 -10.32 5.60 1.81
CA GLY A 130 -9.23 6.04 2.66
C GLY A 130 -8.04 5.07 2.64
N CYS A 131 -8.30 3.76 2.66
CA CYS A 131 -7.26 2.73 2.50
C CYS A 131 -6.63 2.79 1.11
N ALA A 132 -7.40 3.00 0.05
CA ALA A 132 -6.89 3.15 -1.32
C ALA A 132 -5.89 4.32 -1.42
N VAL A 133 -6.27 5.49 -0.87
CA VAL A 133 -5.41 6.67 -0.80
C VAL A 133 -4.19 6.39 0.07
N GLY A 134 -4.36 5.73 1.22
CA GLY A 134 -3.27 5.31 2.10
C GLY A 134 -2.23 4.44 1.37
N SER A 135 -2.68 3.40 0.65
CA SER A 135 -1.83 2.54 -0.17
C SER A 135 -1.12 3.33 -1.27
N ALA A 136 -1.82 4.22 -1.97
CA ALA A 136 -1.22 5.09 -2.98
C ALA A 136 -0.12 5.99 -2.40
N LEU A 137 -0.34 6.58 -1.22
CA LEU A 137 0.62 7.42 -0.53
C LEU A 137 1.84 6.62 -0.05
N ILE A 138 1.66 5.41 0.45
CA ILE A 138 2.77 4.53 0.84
C ILE A 138 3.64 4.21 -0.39
N VAL A 139 3.01 3.78 -1.49
CA VAL A 139 3.70 3.50 -2.76
C VAL A 139 4.44 4.74 -3.27
N ALA A 140 3.79 5.91 -3.26
CA ALA A 140 4.40 7.16 -3.73
C ALA A 140 5.58 7.59 -2.86
N ARG A 141 5.52 7.38 -1.54
CA ARG A 141 6.63 7.70 -0.62
C ARG A 141 7.79 6.72 -0.79
N ALA A 142 7.53 5.42 -0.84
CA ALA A 142 8.55 4.40 -1.07
C ALA A 142 9.28 4.61 -2.40
N ALA A 143 8.51 4.94 -3.44
CA ALA A 143 9.04 5.33 -4.74
C ALA A 143 10.02 6.51 -4.63
N ARG A 144 9.64 7.59 -3.93
CA ARG A 144 10.49 8.79 -3.76
C ARG A 144 11.77 8.53 -2.97
N GLN A 145 11.72 7.66 -1.95
CA GLN A 145 12.91 7.27 -1.19
C GLN A 145 13.92 6.55 -2.09
N ARG A 146 13.46 5.64 -2.95
CA ARG A 146 14.32 4.91 -3.89
C ARG A 146 15.06 5.85 -4.86
N ASP A 147 14.39 6.85 -5.43
CA ASP A 147 15.06 7.81 -6.33
C ASP A 147 16.18 8.57 -5.64
N ARG A 148 16.09 8.78 -4.32
CA ARG A 148 17.16 9.44 -3.55
C ARG A 148 18.35 8.52 -3.31
N GLU A 149 18.11 7.23 -3.07
CA GLU A 149 19.16 6.22 -2.93
C GLU A 149 19.88 5.93 -4.25
N ASP A 150 19.15 5.92 -5.38
CA ASP A 150 19.70 5.70 -6.72
C ASP A 150 20.50 6.92 -7.25
N VAL A 151 20.56 8.05 -6.52
CA VAL A 151 21.53 9.12 -6.83
C VAL A 151 22.92 8.56 -6.57
N ALA A 152 23.59 8.16 -7.65
CA ALA A 152 24.94 7.62 -7.61
C ALA A 152 25.85 8.51 -6.75
N VAL A 153 26.50 7.90 -5.75
CA VAL A 153 27.57 8.54 -4.99
C VAL A 153 28.74 8.76 -5.95
N THR A 154 28.73 9.91 -6.62
CA THR A 154 29.73 10.33 -7.62
C THR A 154 31.06 10.73 -6.99
N VAL A 155 31.07 10.98 -5.68
CA VAL A 155 32.27 11.26 -4.90
C VAL A 155 32.50 10.10 -3.94
N ARG A 156 33.36 9.16 -4.36
CA ARG A 156 34.06 8.35 -3.36
C ARG A 156 35.00 9.32 -2.65
N GLY A 157 34.83 9.51 -1.35
CA GLY A 157 35.75 10.33 -0.57
C GLY A 157 37.21 9.88 -0.79
N PRO A 158 38.20 10.71 -0.42
CA PRO A 158 39.61 10.33 -0.53
C PRO A 158 39.83 8.91 0.01
N ILE A 159 40.79 8.17 -0.53
CA ILE A 159 41.06 6.76 -0.16
C ILE A 159 41.32 6.60 1.36
N THR A 160 41.71 7.70 2.02
CA THR A 160 41.94 7.84 3.46
C THR A 160 40.70 8.24 4.27
N TYR A 161 39.61 8.66 3.62
CA TYR A 161 38.36 9.03 4.27
C TYR A 161 37.51 7.79 4.52
N ALA A 162 37.68 7.23 5.71
CA ALA A 162 36.68 6.39 6.34
C ALA A 162 35.43 7.24 6.57
N GLY A 163 34.45 7.17 5.66
CA GLY A 163 33.19 7.89 5.79
C GLY A 163 32.49 7.60 7.13
N PRO A 164 31.49 8.40 7.55
CA PRO A 164 30.91 8.37 8.90
C PRO A 164 30.26 7.04 9.36
N GLY A 165 30.35 5.96 8.58
CA GLY A 165 30.02 4.58 8.99
C GLY A 165 31.17 3.57 8.91
N SER A 166 32.37 3.97 8.47
CA SER A 166 33.52 3.08 8.24
C SER A 166 34.30 2.73 9.51
N LEU A 167 34.14 3.49 10.60
CA LEU A 167 34.78 3.22 11.89
C LEU A 167 33.88 2.42 12.85
N GLY A 168 32.75 1.88 12.36
CA GLY A 168 31.84 1.08 13.17
C GLY A 168 31.11 1.93 14.21
N GLY A 169 29.94 2.47 13.84
CA GLY A 169 28.88 2.84 14.78
C GLY A 169 29.28 3.62 16.03
N THR A 170 30.18 4.60 15.94
CA THR A 170 30.43 5.52 17.06
C THR A 170 29.31 6.55 17.13
N GLU A 171 28.71 6.74 18.31
CA GLU A 171 27.57 7.65 18.59
C GLU A 171 27.75 9.09 18.06
N SER A 172 28.99 9.55 17.83
CA SER A 172 29.27 10.90 17.33
C SER A 172 28.74 11.19 15.90
N ALA A 173 28.39 10.17 15.10
CA ALA A 173 27.84 10.37 13.76
C ALA A 173 26.31 10.62 13.74
N LEU A 174 25.62 10.45 14.88
CA LEU A 174 24.15 10.43 14.96
C LEU A 174 23.52 11.76 15.38
N ARG A 175 24.30 12.83 15.60
CA ARG A 175 23.77 14.10 16.09
C ARG A 175 24.03 15.27 15.15
N ARG A 176 23.09 15.51 14.24
CA ARG A 176 22.45 16.83 14.04
C ARG A 176 21.24 16.73 13.12
#